data_AF-A0A4Y7S1T5-F1
#
_entry.id   AF-A0A4Y7S1T5-F1
#
_cell.length_a   1.000
_cell.length_b   1.000
_cell.length_c   1.000
_cell.angle_alpha   90.00
_cell.angle_beta   90.00
_cell.angle_gamma   90.00
#
_symmetry.space_group_name_H-M   'P 1'
#
loop_
_entity.id
_entity.type
_entity.pdbx_description
1 polymer ?
#
loop_
_entity_poly.entity_id
_entity_poly.type
_entity_poly.pdbx_seq_one_letter_code
_entity_poly.pdbx_strand_id
1 'polypeptide(L)'
;MVRLPLFLLLASLWLGAFSAVVNMPGGVSRHPLPSSFEWTSTDILIAPKDDSRKLAGVKDPSVVYFEGQWHIFATTAKGGSWNLFYTNFTDWSIANDAEFFYLDQSPIGRGYLLRTSISTSAGCRVMFDSGSVVNV
;
A
#
# COMPACT_ATOMS: atom_id res chain seq x y z
N MET A 1 -68.41 -39.83 -23.29
CA MET A 1 -67.83 -41.18 -23.50
C MET A 1 -66.48 -40.95 -24.16
N VAL A 2 -65.29 -41.15 -23.62
CA VAL A 2 -64.74 -41.94 -22.51
C VAL A 2 -63.44 -41.24 -22.01
N ARG A 3 -63.32 -41.16 -20.67
CA ARG A 3 -62.15 -41.07 -19.75
C ARG A 3 -60.78 -40.52 -20.21
N LEU A 4 -60.30 -39.53 -19.43
CA LEU A 4 -58.89 -39.25 -19.13
C LEU A 4 -58.22 -40.43 -18.41
N PRO A 5 -56.91 -40.65 -18.60
CA PRO A 5 -56.04 -41.17 -17.57
C PRO A 5 -55.00 -40.13 -17.12
N LEU A 6 -55.02 -39.92 -15.81
CA LEU A 6 -54.03 -39.28 -14.98
C LEU A 6 -52.68 -40.04 -15.07
N PHE A 7 -51.63 -39.36 -15.53
CA PHE A 7 -50.24 -39.78 -15.31
C PHE A 7 -49.47 -38.63 -14.67
N LEU A 8 -49.19 -38.78 -13.37
CA LEU A 8 -48.11 -38.08 -12.69
C LEU A 8 -46.78 -38.67 -13.17
N LEU A 9 -45.83 -37.82 -13.57
CA LEU A 9 -44.41 -38.13 -13.36
C LEU A 9 -43.55 -36.86 -13.32
N LEU A 10 -42.66 -36.86 -12.32
CA LEU A 10 -41.83 -35.77 -11.84
C LEU A 10 -40.81 -35.27 -12.87
N ALA A 11 -40.57 -33.96 -12.86
CA ALA A 11 -39.29 -33.38 -13.27
C ALA A 11 -38.92 -32.24 -12.32
N SER A 12 -38.38 -32.61 -11.16
CA SER A 12 -37.60 -31.71 -10.32
C SER A 12 -36.37 -31.27 -11.11
N LEU A 13 -36.35 -30.02 -11.59
CA LEU A 13 -35.14 -29.40 -12.11
C LEU A 13 -34.17 -29.19 -10.93
N TRP A 14 -33.23 -30.13 -10.80
CA TRP A 14 -31.95 -29.86 -10.12
C TRP A 14 -31.19 -28.82 -10.94
N LEU A 15 -31.22 -27.56 -10.52
CA LEU A 15 -30.11 -26.65 -10.84
C LEU A 15 -28.92 -27.10 -9.99
N GLY A 16 -28.13 -28.02 -10.53
CA GLY A 16 -26.76 -28.21 -10.05
C GLY A 16 -26.01 -26.91 -10.31
N ALA A 17 -25.76 -26.12 -9.27
CA ALA A 17 -24.76 -25.07 -9.33
C ALA A 17 -23.42 -25.76 -9.65
N PHE A 18 -22.95 -25.61 -10.89
CA PHE A 18 -21.56 -25.90 -11.24
C PHE A 18 -20.71 -24.85 -10.52
N SER A 19 -20.29 -25.14 -9.29
CA SER A 19 -19.13 -24.49 -8.71
C SER A 19 -17.93 -24.97 -9.53
N ALA A 20 -17.55 -24.20 -10.54
CA ALA A 20 -16.23 -24.35 -11.14
C ALA A 20 -15.21 -23.99 -10.05
N VAL A 21 -14.71 -25.01 -9.35
CA VAL A 21 -13.46 -24.89 -8.61
C VAL A 21 -12.39 -24.69 -9.66
N VAL A 22 -12.05 -23.43 -9.92
CA VAL A 22 -10.85 -23.11 -10.69
C VAL A 22 -9.68 -23.56 -9.82
N ASN A 23 -9.18 -24.76 -10.06
CA ASN A 23 -7.96 -25.26 -9.45
C ASN A 23 -6.81 -24.46 -10.07
N MET A 24 -6.53 -23.26 -9.54
CA MET A 24 -5.36 -22.50 -9.95
C MET A 24 -4.12 -23.31 -9.51
N PRO A 25 -3.28 -23.77 -10.45
CA PRO A 25 -2.04 -24.46 -10.10
C PRO A 25 -1.11 -23.42 -9.48
N GLY A 26 -1.11 -23.40 -8.16
CA GLY A 26 -0.44 -22.38 -7.36
C GLY A 26 -0.94 -22.49 -5.94
N GLY A 27 -0.66 -23.61 -5.28
CA GLY A 27 -0.82 -23.70 -3.83
C GLY A 27 -0.06 -22.54 -3.21
N VAL A 28 -0.77 -21.55 -2.67
CA VAL A 28 -0.15 -20.47 -1.92
C VAL A 28 0.55 -21.13 -0.75
N SER A 29 1.87 -21.26 -0.83
CA SER A 29 2.69 -21.72 0.29
C SER A 29 2.56 -20.65 1.38
N ARG A 30 1.58 -20.81 2.26
CA ARG A 30 1.52 -20.02 3.49
C ARG A 30 2.68 -20.47 4.34
N HIS A 31 3.79 -19.75 4.26
CA HIS A 31 4.84 -19.90 5.25
C HIS A 31 4.25 -19.43 6.59
N PRO A 32 4.16 -20.30 7.60
CA PRO A 32 3.72 -19.87 8.91
C PRO A 32 4.71 -18.84 9.44
N LEU A 33 4.19 -17.75 10.01
CA LEU A 33 5.04 -16.80 10.73
C LEU A 33 5.65 -17.52 11.94
N PRO A 34 6.91 -17.20 12.31
CA PRO A 34 7.50 -17.72 13.52
C PRO A 34 6.76 -17.21 14.76
N SER A 35 6.85 -17.94 15.86
CA SER A 35 6.29 -17.53 17.17
C SER A 35 7.23 -16.62 17.97
N SER A 36 8.47 -16.41 17.50
CA SER A 36 9.45 -15.49 18.07
C SER A 36 10.14 -14.69 16.96
N PHE A 37 10.55 -13.46 17.28
CA PHE A 37 11.19 -12.52 16.35
C PHE A 37 12.47 -11.96 16.97
N GLU A 38 13.51 -11.83 16.16
CA GLU A 38 14.76 -11.15 16.51
C GLU A 38 15.07 -10.12 15.41
N TRP A 39 15.66 -8.99 15.79
CA TRP A 39 15.92 -7.88 14.88
C TRP A 39 17.33 -7.35 15.09
N THR A 40 18.01 -7.02 13.99
CA THR A 40 19.20 -6.16 14.00
C THR A 40 18.81 -4.84 13.36
N SER A 41 19.10 -3.72 14.04
CA SER A 41 18.84 -2.38 13.51
C SER A 41 20.06 -1.83 12.82
N THR A 42 19.85 -1.03 11.78
CA THR A 42 20.86 -0.12 11.24
C THR A 42 21.03 1.10 12.16
N ASP A 43 22.01 1.93 11.85
CA ASP A 43 22.03 3.34 12.26
C ASP A 43 20.94 4.15 11.54
N ILE A 44 20.94 5.47 11.73
CA ILE A 44 20.02 6.39 11.06
C ILE A 44 20.29 6.38 9.55
N LEU A 45 19.28 6.00 8.75
CA LEU A 45 19.38 5.95 7.29
C LEU A 45 18.86 7.22 6.60
N ILE A 46 17.94 7.95 7.21
CA ILE A 46 17.33 9.15 6.64
C ILE A 46 17.13 10.18 7.74
N ALA A 47 17.78 11.33 7.63
CA ALA A 47 17.66 12.46 8.54
C ALA A 47 17.06 13.70 7.84
N PRO A 48 16.55 14.69 8.61
CA PRO A 48 16.28 16.02 8.08
C PRO A 48 17.46 16.58 7.28
N LYS A 49 17.19 17.16 6.12
CA LYS A 49 18.20 17.88 5.35
C LYS A 49 18.56 19.20 6.03
N ASP A 50 19.82 19.60 5.94
CA ASP A 50 20.26 20.93 6.37
C ASP A 50 19.93 22.00 5.32
N ASP A 51 18.64 22.18 5.05
CA ASP A 51 18.13 23.14 4.09
C ASP A 51 17.43 24.32 4.78
N SER A 52 16.77 25.19 4.01
CA SER A 52 16.04 26.35 4.54
C SER A 52 14.78 25.97 5.32
N ARG A 53 14.27 24.74 5.16
CA ARG A 53 13.08 24.27 5.88
C ARG A 53 13.42 24.00 7.33
N LYS A 54 14.67 23.67 7.68
CA LYS A 54 15.13 23.46 9.06
C LYS A 54 14.18 22.55 9.83
N LEU A 55 13.92 21.38 9.26
CA LEU A 55 13.01 20.38 9.84
C LEU A 55 13.62 19.84 11.14
N ALA A 56 12.77 19.63 12.14
CA ALA A 56 13.17 19.02 13.40
C ALA A 56 13.19 17.48 13.31
N GLY A 57 12.49 16.90 12.32
CA GLY A 57 12.44 15.45 12.15
C GLY A 57 11.74 15.03 10.86
N VAL A 58 12.02 13.79 10.47
CA VAL A 58 11.29 13.02 9.47
C VAL A 58 10.69 11.79 10.16
N LYS A 59 9.41 11.48 9.89
CA LYS A 59 8.65 10.49 10.66
C LYS A 59 7.68 9.72 9.79
N ASP A 60 7.12 8.64 10.34
CA ASP A 60 6.01 7.88 9.77
C ASP A 60 6.24 7.39 8.33
N PRO A 61 7.36 6.71 8.02
CA PRO A 61 7.66 6.30 6.67
C PRO A 61 6.67 5.23 6.18
N SER A 62 6.24 5.37 4.92
CA SER A 62 5.60 4.34 4.13
C SER A 62 6.48 4.03 2.92
N VAL A 63 6.79 2.75 2.72
CA VAL A 63 7.87 2.30 1.84
C VAL A 63 7.35 1.22 0.90
N VAL A 64 7.65 1.37 -0.40
CA VAL A 64 7.46 0.31 -1.40
C VAL A 64 8.72 0.15 -2.25
N TYR A 65 8.95 -1.06 -2.76
CA TYR A 65 9.96 -1.30 -3.79
C TYR A 65 9.27 -1.54 -5.13
N PHE A 66 9.55 -0.70 -6.12
CA PHE A 66 8.93 -0.75 -7.44
C PHE A 66 9.95 -0.30 -8.49
N GLU A 67 9.93 -0.94 -9.67
CA GLU A 67 10.81 -0.61 -10.80
C GLU A 67 12.30 -0.44 -10.46
N GLY A 68 12.81 -1.21 -9.49
CA GLY A 68 14.23 -1.20 -9.12
C GLY A 68 14.62 -0.13 -8.09
N GLN A 69 13.66 0.55 -7.48
CA GLN A 69 13.90 1.60 -6.50
C GLN A 69 13.04 1.44 -5.25
N TRP A 70 13.56 1.91 -4.13
CA TRP A 70 12.78 2.18 -2.93
C TRP A 70 12.09 3.53 -3.09
N HIS A 71 10.78 3.56 -2.85
CA HIS A 71 9.97 4.77 -2.84
C HIS A 71 9.46 4.98 -1.43
N ILE A 72 9.81 6.13 -0.84
CA ILE A 72 9.46 6.47 0.54
C ILE A 72 8.65 7.74 0.56
N PHE A 73 7.49 7.67 1.21
CA PHE A 73 6.68 8.82 1.60
C PHE A 73 6.73 8.93 3.12
N ALA A 74 6.99 10.13 3.63
CA ALA A 74 7.13 10.34 5.06
C ALA A 74 6.73 11.75 5.48
N THR A 75 6.44 11.92 6.76
CA THR A 75 6.05 13.19 7.37
C THR A 75 7.29 14.04 7.67
N THR A 76 7.29 15.30 7.26
CA THR A 76 8.21 16.34 7.76
C THR A 76 7.63 16.99 9.01
N ALA A 77 8.43 17.18 10.07
CA ALA A 77 7.99 17.85 11.29
C ALA A 77 8.82 19.12 11.57
N LYS A 78 8.15 20.25 11.81
CA LYS A 78 8.78 21.52 12.21
C LYS A 78 7.87 22.34 13.11
N GLY A 79 8.21 22.48 14.40
CA GLY A 79 7.58 23.47 15.29
C GLY A 79 6.05 23.48 15.31
N GLY A 80 5.41 22.30 15.29
CA GLY A 80 3.94 22.20 15.23
C GLY A 80 3.34 22.31 13.83
N SER A 81 4.16 22.26 12.78
CA SER A 81 3.74 22.11 11.39
C SER A 81 4.16 20.75 10.85
N TRP A 82 3.25 20.10 10.14
CA TRP A 82 3.46 18.80 9.51
C TRP A 82 3.05 18.86 8.05
N ASN A 83 3.91 18.32 7.21
CA ASN A 83 3.65 18.11 5.79
C ASN A 83 4.41 16.84 5.36
N LEU A 84 4.58 16.60 4.07
CA LEU A 84 5.09 15.34 3.55
C LEU A 84 6.27 15.56 2.61
N PHE A 85 7.12 14.55 2.51
CA PHE A 85 8.14 14.46 1.47
C PHE A 85 8.13 13.08 0.83
N TYR A 86 8.62 13.05 -0.41
CA TYR A 86 8.92 11.87 -1.17
C TYR A 86 10.43 11.78 -1.40
N THR A 87 10.99 10.58 -1.33
CA THR A 87 12.36 10.31 -1.78
C THR A 87 12.43 8.91 -2.38
N ASN A 88 13.40 8.71 -3.28
CA ASN A 88 13.70 7.39 -3.83
C ASN A 88 15.20 7.17 -4.00
N PHE A 89 15.60 5.91 -3.94
CA PHE A 89 16.99 5.47 -4.11
C PHE A 89 17.02 3.98 -4.43
N THR A 90 18.12 3.52 -5.03
CA THR A 90 18.31 2.10 -5.40
C THR A 90 18.87 1.27 -4.25
N ASP A 91 19.61 1.89 -3.34
CA ASP A 91 20.34 1.20 -2.26
C ASP A 91 20.22 1.95 -0.93
N TRP A 92 20.07 1.23 0.18
CA TRP A 92 19.90 1.81 1.51
C TRP A 92 21.13 2.59 2.00
N SER A 93 22.33 2.26 1.51
CA SER A 93 23.57 2.98 1.86
C SER A 93 23.59 4.43 1.40
N ILE A 94 22.81 4.78 0.37
CA ILE A 94 22.69 6.14 -0.17
C ILE A 94 21.37 6.83 0.21
N ALA A 95 20.57 6.21 1.08
CA ALA A 95 19.25 6.71 1.45
C ALA A 95 19.28 8.13 2.03
N ASN A 96 20.32 8.46 2.81
CA ASN A 96 20.46 9.77 3.42
C ASN A 96 20.89 10.85 2.42
N ASP A 97 21.47 10.48 1.28
CA ASP A 97 21.92 11.43 0.25
C ASP A 97 20.81 11.74 -0.75
N ALA A 98 19.84 10.83 -0.91
CA ALA A 98 18.71 10.98 -1.81
C ALA A 98 17.94 12.28 -1.56
N GLU A 99 17.55 12.96 -2.64
CA GLU A 99 16.86 14.25 -2.57
C GLU A 99 15.46 14.09 -1.96
N PHE A 100 15.03 15.11 -1.21
CA PHE A 100 13.65 15.20 -0.74
C PHE A 100 12.83 16.04 -1.73
N PHE A 101 11.84 15.41 -2.34
CA PHE A 101 10.77 16.12 -3.02
C PHE A 101 9.67 16.45 -2.01
N TYR A 102 9.61 17.70 -1.56
CA TYR A 102 8.60 18.16 -0.62
C TYR A 102 7.23 18.30 -1.29
N LEU A 103 6.22 17.61 -0.77
CA LEU A 103 4.91 17.47 -1.43
C LEU A 103 4.06 18.73 -1.37
N ASP A 104 4.44 19.71 -0.57
CA ASP A 104 3.82 21.05 -0.58
C ASP A 104 4.02 21.82 -1.89
N GLN A 105 4.91 21.35 -2.76
CA GLN A 105 5.15 21.86 -4.12
C GLN A 105 4.35 21.10 -5.19
N SER A 106 3.71 20.00 -4.82
CA SER A 106 2.87 19.19 -5.70
C SER A 106 1.39 19.61 -5.60
N PRO A 107 0.48 19.05 -6.42
CA PRO A 107 -0.96 19.24 -6.26
C PRO A 107 -1.53 18.81 -4.89
N ILE A 108 -0.80 17.99 -4.10
CA ILE A 108 -1.14 17.70 -2.71
C ILE A 108 -1.14 18.98 -1.87
N GLY A 109 -0.18 19.87 -2.14
CA GLY A 109 -0.14 21.22 -1.62
C GLY A 109 0.22 21.33 -0.14
N ARG A 110 0.12 22.57 0.34
CA ARG A 110 0.39 22.96 1.72
C ARG A 110 -0.75 22.52 2.64
N GLY A 111 -0.47 22.53 3.94
CA GLY A 111 -1.45 22.23 4.98
C GLY A 111 -0.91 21.22 5.98
N TYR A 112 -1.75 20.89 6.96
CA TYR A 112 -1.45 19.89 7.97
C TYR A 112 -1.66 18.48 7.39
N LEU A 113 -0.57 17.82 7.00
CA LEU A 113 -0.58 16.48 6.41
C LEU A 113 0.42 15.58 7.14
N LEU A 114 -0.02 14.36 7.49
CA LEU A 114 0.78 13.38 8.23
C LEU A 114 0.29 11.95 7.95
N ARG A 115 1.03 10.95 8.43
CA ARG A 115 0.67 9.53 8.44
C ARG A 115 0.25 9.01 7.05
N THR A 116 1.22 8.92 6.17
CA THR A 116 1.04 8.40 4.81
C THR A 116 0.97 6.88 4.77
N SER A 117 0.16 6.34 3.85
CA SER A 117 0.21 4.94 3.44
C SER A 117 0.29 4.85 1.91
N ILE A 118 1.16 4.00 1.37
CA ILE A 118 1.26 3.75 -0.07
C ILE A 118 0.81 2.32 -0.41
N SER A 119 0.08 2.17 -1.52
CA SER A 119 -0.33 0.87 -2.07
C SER A 119 -0.25 0.89 -3.60
N THR A 120 0.15 -0.23 -4.19
CA THR A 120 0.48 -0.34 -5.62
C THR A 120 -0.64 -0.97 -6.47
N SER A 121 -1.90 -0.99 -6.00
CA SER A 121 -2.98 -1.66 -6.74
C SER A 121 -3.33 -0.93 -8.05
N ALA A 122 -3.03 -1.59 -9.18
CA ALA A 122 -3.26 -1.12 -10.56
C ALA A 122 -2.59 0.22 -10.95
N GLY A 123 -1.51 0.59 -10.25
CA GLY A 123 -0.78 1.86 -10.37
C GLY A 123 -0.21 2.26 -9.02
N CYS A 124 0.85 3.08 -8.97
CA CYS A 124 1.38 3.58 -7.70
C CYS A 124 0.40 4.63 -7.14
N ARG A 125 -0.34 4.29 -6.07
CA ARG A 125 -1.31 5.20 -5.44
C ARG A 125 -0.88 5.49 -4.02
N VAL A 126 -0.73 6.77 -3.70
CA VAL A 126 -0.45 7.22 -2.34
C VAL A 126 -1.76 7.64 -1.70
N MET A 127 -2.05 7.07 -0.53
CA MET A 127 -3.22 7.37 0.28
C MET A 127 -2.78 8.13 1.54
N PHE A 128 -3.33 9.32 1.70
CA PHE A 128 -3.11 10.18 2.86
C PHE A 128 -4.18 9.92 3.92
N ASP A 129 -3.85 10.14 5.20
CA ASP A 129 -4.78 10.00 6.34
C ASP A 129 -6.05 10.87 6.19
N SER A 130 -5.98 11.94 5.38
CA SER A 130 -7.13 12.76 4.98
C SER A 130 -8.13 12.06 4.05
N GLY A 131 -7.89 10.80 3.67
CA GLY A 131 -8.67 10.07 2.67
C GLY A 131 -8.40 10.50 1.23
N SER A 132 -7.49 11.46 1.02
CA SER A 132 -7.06 11.89 -0.31
C SER A 132 -6.19 10.81 -0.95
N VAL A 133 -6.51 10.42 -2.18
CA VAL A 133 -5.70 9.49 -2.98
C VAL A 133 -5.12 10.28 -4.15
N VAL A 134 -3.80 10.25 -4.29
CA VAL A 134 -3.10 10.92 -5.40
C VAL A 134 -2.36 9.86 -6.20
N ASN A 135 -2.49 9.94 -7.53
CA ASN A 135 -1.64 9.18 -8.44
C ASN A 135 -0.27 9.85 -8.45
N VAL A 136 0.77 9.09 -8.13
CA VAL A 136 2.15 9.54 -8.21
C VAL A 136 2.81 8.89 -9.40
#